data_AF-A0A497NN03-F1
#
_entry.id   AF-A0A497NN03-F1
#
_cell.length_a   1.000
_cell.length_b   1.000
_cell.length_c   1.000
_cell.angle_alpha   90.00
_cell.angle_beta   90.00
_cell.angle_gamma   90.00
#
_symmetry.space_group_name_H-M   'P 1'
#
loop_
_entity.id
_entity.type
_entity.pdbx_description
1 polymer ?
#
loop_
_entity_poly.entity_id
_entity_poly.type
_entity_poly.pdbx_seq_one_letter_code
_entity_poly.pdbx_strand_id
1 'polypeptide(L)'
;MPHVTIEYMIMLPILILQIILFPLTASWLMNIWVDSRRTLTLQDAASHLASVMQQAYSSLNHETISAGTATFSPDLPPYIENHPYTGTATLTAILDPAMNSSKLLKITLTLRNVGTTVTSSAILGSNVIWLDSTFVSNSTNACVRAEKFANGTICLSFGG
;
A
#
# COMPACT_ATOMS: atom_id res chain seq x y z
N MET A 1 -0.24 -45.30 48.06
CA MET A 1 -0.64 -45.52 46.65
C MET A 1 -1.69 -44.56 46.05
N PRO A 2 -2.40 -43.65 46.76
CA PRO A 2 -3.36 -42.72 46.11
C PRO A 2 -2.70 -41.53 45.40
N HIS A 3 -1.42 -41.23 45.69
CA HIS A 3 -0.70 -40.08 45.12
C HIS A 3 -0.48 -40.22 43.60
N VAL A 4 -0.15 -41.43 43.11
CA VAL A 4 0.08 -41.71 41.69
C VAL A 4 -1.21 -41.59 40.88
N THR A 5 -2.35 -41.95 41.46
CA THR A 5 -3.67 -41.88 40.80
C THR A 5 -4.11 -40.43 40.56
N ILE A 6 -3.85 -39.53 41.51
CA ILE A 6 -4.17 -38.09 41.38
C ILE A 6 -3.29 -37.43 40.32
N GLU A 7 -2.00 -37.77 40.28
CA GLU A 7 -1.06 -37.22 39.29
C GLU A 7 -1.44 -37.61 37.86
N TYR A 8 -1.80 -38.88 37.63
CA TYR A 8 -2.31 -39.34 36.33
C TYR A 8 -3.67 -38.71 35.97
N MET A 9 -4.57 -38.52 36.94
CA MET A 9 -5.86 -37.86 36.71
C MET A 9 -5.73 -36.39 36.29
N ILE A 10 -4.63 -35.73 36.65
CA ILE A 10 -4.37 -34.32 36.28
C ILE A 10 -3.50 -34.22 35.02
N MET A 11 -2.45 -35.03 34.92
CA MET A 11 -1.50 -34.97 33.80
C MET A 11 -2.14 -35.40 32.48
N LEU A 12 -3.02 -36.40 32.50
CA LEU A 12 -3.61 -36.97 31.28
C LEU A 12 -4.57 -35.99 30.58
N PRO A 13 -5.48 -35.28 31.27
CA PRO A 13 -6.26 -34.19 30.68
C PRO A 13 -5.42 -33.03 30.17
N ILE A 14 -4.35 -32.66 30.89
CA ILE A 14 -3.45 -31.58 30.46
C ILE A 14 -2.74 -31.96 29.16
N LEU A 15 -2.26 -33.19 29.04
CA LEU A 15 -1.60 -33.69 27.84
C LEU A 15 -2.56 -33.66 26.63
N ILE A 16 -3.80 -34.12 26.81
CA ILE A 16 -4.84 -34.07 25.77
C ILE A 16 -5.15 -32.63 25.38
N LEU A 17 -5.27 -31.73 26.36
CA LEU A 17 -5.54 -30.32 26.12
C LEU A 17 -4.39 -29.66 25.33
N GLN A 18 -3.13 -29.95 25.68
CA GLN A 18 -1.96 -29.47 24.95
C GLN A 18 -1.95 -29.95 23.50
N ILE A 19 -2.24 -31.24 23.25
CA ILE A 19 -2.30 -31.80 21.89
C ILE A 19 -3.33 -31.07 21.02
N ILE A 20 -4.40 -30.52 21.60
CA ILE A 20 -5.43 -29.77 20.86
C ILE A 20 -5.04 -28.29 20.74
N LEU A 21 -4.59 -27.67 21.84
CA LEU A 21 -4.34 -26.23 21.88
C LEU A 21 -3.08 -25.81 21.10
N PHE A 22 -2.02 -26.62 21.10
CA PHE A 22 -0.80 -26.28 20.37
C PHE A 22 -1.01 -26.18 18.85
N PRO A 23 -1.61 -27.17 18.16
CA PRO A 23 -1.89 -27.04 16.73
C PRO A 23 -2.86 -25.90 16.40
N LEU A 24 -3.84 -25.66 17.27
CA LEU A 24 -4.81 -24.59 17.08
C LEU A 24 -4.15 -23.22 17.15
N THR A 25 -3.38 -22.95 18.21
CA THR A 25 -2.64 -21.69 18.37
C THR A 25 -1.59 -21.50 17.28
N ALA A 26 -0.86 -22.56 16.88
CA ALA A 26 0.09 -22.49 15.79
C ALA A 26 -0.57 -22.11 14.46
N SER A 27 -1.73 -22.72 14.13
CA SER A 27 -2.50 -22.38 12.93
C SER A 27 -2.96 -20.92 12.93
N TRP A 28 -3.44 -20.43 14.07
CA TRP A 28 -3.85 -19.03 14.24
C TRP A 28 -2.68 -18.06 14.05
N LEU A 29 -1.54 -18.32 14.68
CA LEU A 29 -0.33 -17.51 14.53
C LEU A 29 0.16 -17.49 13.09
N MET A 30 0.11 -18.64 12.40
CA MET A 30 0.51 -18.75 11.01
C MET A 30 -0.38 -17.88 10.10
N ASN A 31 -1.70 -17.90 10.29
CA ASN A 31 -2.63 -17.09 9.50
C ASN A 31 -2.40 -15.59 9.72
N ILE A 32 -2.23 -15.16 10.97
CA ILE A 32 -1.93 -13.74 11.30
C ILE A 32 -0.59 -13.31 10.69
N TRP A 33 0.40 -14.20 10.73
CA TRP A 33 1.72 -13.93 10.16
C TRP A 33 1.66 -13.75 8.64
N VAL A 34 0.93 -14.63 7.94
CA VAL A 34 0.73 -14.52 6.48
C VAL A 34 0.03 -13.19 6.12
N ASP A 35 -1.04 -12.84 6.84
CA ASP A 35 -1.78 -11.60 6.55
C ASP A 35 -0.94 -10.34 6.84
N SER A 36 -0.18 -10.35 7.94
CA SER A 36 0.76 -9.27 8.27
C SER A 36 1.83 -9.11 7.20
N ARG A 37 2.39 -10.21 6.71
CA ARG A 37 3.40 -10.19 5.64
C ARG A 37 2.84 -9.60 4.33
N ARG A 38 1.61 -9.96 3.96
CA ARG A 38 0.92 -9.38 2.79
C ARG A 38 0.68 -7.88 2.97
N THR A 39 0.24 -7.49 4.16
CA THR A 39 0.00 -6.07 4.48
C THR A 39 1.28 -5.26 4.38
N LEU A 40 2.39 -5.77 4.91
CA LEU A 40 3.71 -5.11 4.84
C LEU A 40 4.20 -4.96 3.39
N THR A 41 4.13 -6.03 2.59
CA THR A 41 4.55 -5.98 1.18
C THR A 41 3.68 -5.04 0.34
N LEU A 42 2.38 -4.99 0.60
CA LEU A 42 1.48 -4.03 -0.04
C LEU A 42 1.79 -2.59 0.42
N GLN A 43 2.11 -2.39 1.70
CA GLN A 43 2.49 -1.09 2.24
C GLN A 43 3.80 -0.60 1.63
N ASP A 44 4.80 -1.46 1.44
CA ASP A 44 6.05 -1.13 0.76
C ASP A 44 5.79 -0.71 -0.69
N ALA A 45 4.93 -1.43 -1.42
CA ALA A 45 4.52 -1.06 -2.76
C ALA A 45 3.79 0.30 -2.80
N ALA A 46 2.90 0.57 -1.83
CA ALA A 46 2.20 1.85 -1.72
C ALA A 46 3.15 3.01 -1.43
N SER A 47 4.12 2.80 -0.53
CA SER A 47 5.14 3.79 -0.18
C SER A 47 6.10 4.06 -1.34
N HIS A 48 6.50 3.02 -2.07
CA HIS A 48 7.29 3.17 -3.29
C HIS A 48 6.52 3.96 -4.36
N LEU A 49 5.25 3.64 -4.58
CA LEU A 49 4.39 4.37 -5.53
C LEU A 49 4.22 5.84 -5.13
N ALA A 50 4.04 6.13 -3.84
CA ALA A 50 3.97 7.50 -3.33
C ALA A 50 5.28 8.27 -3.57
N SER A 51 6.42 7.60 -3.35
CA SER A 51 7.73 8.18 -3.63
C SER A 51 7.93 8.47 -5.12
N VAL A 52 7.56 7.54 -6.00
CA VAL A 52 7.62 7.73 -7.47
C VAL A 52 6.74 8.91 -7.90
N MET A 53 5.52 9.03 -7.33
CA MET A 53 4.64 10.18 -7.60
C MET A 53 5.27 11.51 -7.15
N GLN A 54 5.89 11.53 -5.98
CA GLN A 54 6.57 12.73 -5.45
C GLN A 54 7.80 13.09 -6.30
N GLN A 55 8.56 12.09 -6.75
CA GLN A 55 9.69 12.28 -7.64
C GLN A 55 9.22 12.82 -9.00
N ALA A 56 8.19 12.22 -9.59
CA ALA A 56 7.60 12.66 -10.86
C ALA A 56 7.17 14.13 -10.80
N TYR A 57 6.49 14.50 -9.71
CA TYR A 57 6.12 15.89 -9.44
C TYR A 57 7.35 16.79 -9.32
N SER A 58 8.34 16.41 -8.49
CA SER A 58 9.53 17.24 -8.24
C SER A 58 10.37 17.44 -9.49
N SER A 59 10.47 16.41 -10.34
CA SER A 59 11.12 16.50 -11.63
C SER A 59 10.42 17.53 -12.53
N LEU A 60 9.09 17.42 -12.71
CA LEU A 60 8.35 18.33 -13.60
C LEU A 60 8.19 19.75 -13.05
N ASN A 61 8.17 19.92 -11.73
CA ASN A 61 8.02 21.21 -11.09
C ASN A 61 9.26 22.11 -11.22
N HIS A 62 10.37 21.60 -11.76
CA HIS A 62 11.56 22.40 -12.01
C HIS A 62 11.33 23.44 -13.12
N GLU A 63 11.81 24.68 -12.92
CA GLU A 63 11.56 25.81 -13.84
C GLU A 63 12.14 25.59 -15.25
N THR A 64 13.20 24.79 -15.36
CA THR A 64 13.88 24.49 -16.63
C THR A 64 13.15 23.48 -17.50
N ILE A 65 12.13 22.78 -16.98
CA ILE A 65 11.35 21.80 -17.75
C ILE A 65 10.16 22.50 -18.40
N SER A 66 10.12 22.50 -19.73
CA SER A 66 9.00 23.01 -20.53
C SER A 66 7.75 22.13 -20.37
N ALA A 67 6.61 22.58 -20.91
CA ALA A 67 5.38 21.79 -20.95
C ALA A 67 5.60 20.45 -21.67
N GLY A 68 5.05 19.37 -21.12
CA GLY A 68 5.26 18.03 -21.65
C GLY A 68 4.71 16.92 -20.77
N THR A 69 4.72 15.69 -21.30
CA THR A 69 4.25 14.49 -20.60
C THR A 69 5.44 13.60 -20.25
N ALA A 70 5.54 13.21 -18.98
CA ALA A 70 6.47 12.21 -18.49
C ALA A 70 5.70 10.98 -18.00
N THR A 71 6.19 9.81 -18.35
CA THR A 71 5.66 8.52 -17.90
C THR A 71 6.71 7.83 -17.05
N PHE A 72 6.36 7.54 -15.80
CA PHE A 72 7.20 6.84 -14.85
C PHE A 72 6.67 5.43 -14.67
N SER A 73 7.52 4.43 -14.93
CA SER A 73 7.20 3.05 -14.56
C SER A 73 7.58 2.87 -13.09
N PRO A 74 6.64 2.54 -12.20
CA PRO A 74 6.93 2.43 -10.77
C PRO A 74 7.68 1.14 -10.40
N ASP A 75 8.02 0.28 -11.37
CA ASP A 75 8.74 -0.99 -11.20
C ASP A 75 8.24 -1.84 -10.01
N LEU A 76 6.91 -1.91 -9.88
CA LEU A 76 6.26 -2.64 -8.81
C LEU A 76 5.99 -4.08 -9.24
N PRO A 77 6.05 -5.04 -8.30
CA PRO A 77 5.72 -6.42 -8.62
C PRO A 77 4.25 -6.51 -9.05
N PRO A 78 3.93 -7.25 -10.14
CA PRO A 78 2.56 -7.34 -10.64
C PRO A 78 1.64 -8.15 -9.71
N TYR A 79 2.22 -9.02 -8.88
CA TYR A 79 1.51 -9.87 -7.92
C TYR A 79 2.22 -9.88 -6.57
N ILE A 80 1.44 -9.86 -5.49
CA ILE A 80 1.91 -10.13 -4.13
C ILE A 80 1.29 -11.45 -3.71
N GLU A 81 2.11 -12.48 -3.51
CA GLU A 81 1.65 -13.85 -3.19
C GLU A 81 0.51 -14.34 -4.11
N ASN A 82 0.68 -14.19 -5.44
CA ASN A 82 -0.29 -14.52 -6.50
C ASN A 82 -1.58 -13.69 -6.51
N HIS A 83 -1.66 -12.60 -5.74
CA HIS A 83 -2.79 -11.69 -5.74
C HIS A 83 -2.41 -10.37 -6.43
N PRO A 84 -3.15 -9.96 -7.49
CA PRO A 84 -2.98 -8.62 -8.04
C PRO A 84 -3.58 -7.59 -7.07
N TYR A 85 -3.18 -6.33 -7.19
CA TYR A 85 -3.71 -5.24 -6.38
C TYR A 85 -4.13 -4.07 -7.25
N THR A 86 -5.04 -3.27 -6.73
CA THR A 86 -5.57 -2.07 -7.39
C THR A 86 -5.29 -0.85 -6.54
N GLY A 87 -4.89 0.25 -7.17
CA GLY A 87 -4.60 1.52 -6.51
C GLY A 87 -5.55 2.62 -6.92
N THR A 88 -6.03 3.38 -5.95
CA THR A 88 -6.77 4.62 -6.18
C THR A 88 -6.09 5.74 -5.43
N ALA A 89 -6.08 6.96 -5.96
CA ALA A 89 -5.57 8.11 -5.21
C ALA A 89 -6.62 9.21 -5.08
N THR A 90 -6.52 9.98 -4.01
CA THR A 90 -7.34 11.16 -3.75
C THR A 90 -6.45 12.32 -3.35
N LEU A 91 -6.71 13.48 -3.93
CA LEU A 91 -5.95 14.70 -3.65
C LEU A 91 -6.71 15.55 -2.63
N THR A 92 -6.05 15.88 -1.52
CA THR A 92 -6.63 16.69 -0.44
C THR A 92 -5.76 17.92 -0.21
N ALA A 93 -6.38 19.09 -0.04
CA ALA A 93 -5.64 20.31 0.27
C ALA A 93 -5.24 20.34 1.74
N ILE A 94 -3.98 20.68 2.04
CA ILE A 94 -3.54 20.95 3.40
C ILE A 94 -3.88 22.41 3.69
N LEU A 95 -4.95 22.63 4.47
CA LEU A 95 -5.37 23.96 4.92
C LEU A 95 -4.47 24.39 6.08
N ASP A 96 -3.25 24.83 5.76
CA ASP A 96 -2.42 25.58 6.69
C ASP A 96 -2.60 27.09 6.42
N PRO A 97 -3.05 27.90 7.40
CA PRO A 97 -3.37 29.32 7.19
C PRO A 97 -2.16 30.22 6.84
N ALA A 98 -0.92 29.72 6.89
CA ALA A 98 0.27 30.55 6.77
C ALA A 98 0.91 30.62 5.37
N MET A 99 0.77 29.63 4.47
CA MET A 99 1.45 29.66 3.16
C MET A 99 0.75 28.78 2.12
N ASN A 100 0.45 29.34 0.96
CA ASN A 100 0.35 28.70 -0.36
C ASN A 100 0.17 27.17 -0.33
N SER A 101 -1.08 26.72 -0.13
CA SER A 101 -1.48 25.35 0.22
C SER A 101 -0.83 24.23 -0.61
N SER A 102 0.10 23.50 0.01
CA SER A 102 0.50 22.17 -0.43
C SER A 102 -0.70 21.22 -0.46
N LYS A 103 -0.66 20.23 -1.34
CA LYS A 103 -1.72 19.21 -1.45
C LYS A 103 -1.15 17.84 -1.08
N LEU A 104 -1.90 17.09 -0.30
CA LEU A 104 -1.60 15.72 0.09
C LEU A 104 -2.31 14.77 -0.88
N LEU A 105 -1.55 13.98 -1.63
CA LEU A 105 -2.07 12.89 -2.45
C LEU A 105 -2.08 11.61 -1.61
N LYS A 106 -3.28 11.14 -1.24
CA LYS A 106 -3.46 9.89 -0.51
C LYS A 106 -3.66 8.75 -1.51
N ILE A 107 -2.75 7.80 -1.51
CA ILE A 107 -2.78 6.61 -2.36
C ILE A 107 -3.27 5.44 -1.51
N THR A 108 -4.30 4.75 -1.99
CA THR A 108 -4.86 3.56 -1.35
C THR A 108 -4.65 2.37 -2.28
N LEU A 109 -3.90 1.37 -1.83
CA LEU A 109 -3.76 0.10 -2.54
C LEU A 109 -4.62 -0.96 -1.86
N THR A 110 -5.31 -1.76 -2.68
CA THR A 110 -6.19 -2.84 -2.24
C THR A 110 -5.74 -4.14 -2.88
N LEU A 111 -5.42 -5.16 -2.08
CA LEU A 111 -5.11 -6.49 -2.57
C LEU A 111 -6.40 -7.19 -3.03
N ARG A 112 -6.45 -7.58 -4.30
CA ARG A 112 -7.63 -8.25 -4.88
C ARG A 112 -7.78 -9.64 -4.25
N ASN A 113 -9.03 -10.08 -4.06
CA ASN A 113 -9.45 -11.35 -3.42
C ASN A 113 -9.28 -11.43 -1.90
N VAL A 114 -8.28 -10.77 -1.31
CA VAL A 114 -8.07 -10.75 0.16
C VAL A 114 -8.76 -9.54 0.81
N GLY A 115 -8.85 -8.42 0.10
CA GLY A 115 -9.51 -7.21 0.60
C GLY A 115 -8.65 -6.36 1.53
N THR A 116 -7.40 -6.77 1.79
CA THR A 116 -6.44 -5.98 2.57
C THR A 116 -6.18 -4.65 1.87
N THR A 117 -6.38 -3.55 2.60
CA THR A 117 -6.14 -2.18 2.12
C THR A 117 -5.02 -1.53 2.88
N VAL A 118 -4.14 -0.83 2.19
CA VAL A 118 -3.11 0.01 2.80
C VAL A 118 -3.15 1.40 2.20
N THR A 119 -2.75 2.40 2.97
CA THR A 119 -2.70 3.78 2.52
C THR A 119 -1.32 4.36 2.69
N SER A 120 -0.85 5.05 1.68
CA SER A 120 0.36 5.87 1.74
C SER A 120 0.04 7.29 1.25
N SER A 121 0.91 8.24 1.53
CA SER A 121 0.69 9.64 1.16
C SER A 121 1.94 10.27 0.57
N ALA A 122 1.74 11.16 -0.39
CA ALA A 122 2.76 12.00 -0.98
C ALA A 122 2.37 13.47 -0.80
N ILE A 123 3.32 14.29 -0.32
CA ILE A 123 3.12 15.74 -0.21
C ILE A 123 3.58 16.37 -1.53
N LEU A 124 2.68 17.13 -2.13
CA LEU A 124 2.86 17.81 -3.41
C LEU A 124 2.60 19.31 -3.22
N GLY A 125 3.03 20.14 -4.18
CA GLY A 125 2.77 21.58 -4.13
C GLY A 125 1.35 21.97 -4.55
N SER A 126 1.10 23.27 -4.62
CA SER A 126 -0.22 23.85 -4.87
C SER A 126 -0.69 23.70 -6.32
N ASN A 127 0.24 23.62 -7.27
CA ASN A 127 0.00 23.55 -8.72
C ASN A 127 -0.29 22.14 -9.23
N VAL A 128 -0.67 21.19 -8.37
CA VAL A 128 -1.01 19.83 -8.79
C VAL A 128 -2.52 19.60 -8.91
N ILE A 129 -2.91 18.85 -9.93
CA ILE A 129 -4.25 18.30 -10.10
C ILE A 129 -4.16 16.78 -10.24
N TRP A 130 -5.13 16.07 -9.67
CA TRP A 130 -5.26 14.63 -9.79
C TRP A 130 -6.39 14.31 -10.76
N LEU A 131 -6.13 13.45 -11.74
CA LEU A 131 -7.16 12.89 -12.60
C LEU A 131 -7.55 11.52 -12.06
N ASP A 132 -8.84 11.35 -11.78
CA ASP A 132 -9.38 10.09 -11.28
C ASP A 132 -9.03 8.94 -12.23
N SER A 133 -8.22 8.03 -11.70
CA SER A 133 -7.61 6.93 -12.44
C SER A 133 -7.31 5.81 -11.46
N THR A 134 -7.25 4.57 -11.97
CA THR A 134 -7.02 3.38 -11.16
C THR A 134 -5.73 2.70 -11.61
N PHE A 135 -4.83 2.45 -10.68
CA PHE A 135 -3.65 1.63 -10.90
C PHE A 135 -4.03 0.15 -10.84
N VAL A 136 -3.56 -0.65 -11.80
CA VAL A 136 -3.82 -2.09 -11.85
C VAL A 136 -2.49 -2.81 -11.99
N SER A 137 -2.08 -3.54 -10.95
CA SER A 137 -0.73 -4.13 -10.88
C SER A 137 -0.44 -5.15 -11.98
N ASN A 138 -1.47 -5.85 -12.48
CA ASN A 138 -1.33 -6.84 -13.53
C ASN A 138 -1.54 -6.28 -14.96
N SER A 139 -1.66 -4.96 -15.13
CA SER A 139 -1.61 -4.35 -16.46
C SER A 139 -0.17 -4.24 -16.93
N THR A 140 0.10 -4.62 -18.18
CA THR A 140 1.43 -4.50 -18.81
C THR A 140 1.84 -3.04 -19.04
N ASN A 141 0.88 -2.11 -18.98
CA ASN A 141 1.08 -0.68 -19.21
C ASN A 141 0.95 0.15 -17.93
N ALA A 142 0.94 -0.51 -16.76
CA ALA A 142 0.79 0.14 -15.46
C ALA A 142 1.91 1.17 -15.24
N CYS A 143 1.55 2.45 -15.26
CA CYS A 143 2.50 3.55 -15.13
C CYS A 143 1.89 4.73 -14.37
N VAL A 144 2.76 5.63 -13.94
CA VAL A 144 2.40 6.93 -13.40
C VAL A 144 2.62 7.95 -14.51
N ARG A 145 1.55 8.63 -14.92
CA ARG A 145 1.60 9.66 -15.95
C ARG A 145 1.52 11.03 -15.30
N ALA A 146 2.49 11.86 -15.63
CA ALA A 146 2.61 13.21 -15.12
C ALA A 146 2.75 14.20 -16.29
N GLU A 147 1.84 15.16 -16.39
CA GLU A 147 1.79 16.14 -17.47
C GLU A 147 1.93 17.55 -16.92
N LYS A 148 2.90 18.31 -17.43
CA LYS A 148 3.05 19.73 -17.12
C LYS A 148 2.41 20.56 -18.22
N PHE A 149 1.38 21.32 -17.86
CA PHE A 149 0.74 22.28 -18.75
C PHE A 149 1.55 23.58 -18.88
N ALA A 150 1.35 24.32 -19.96
CA ALA A 150 2.00 25.61 -20.20
C ALA A 150 1.68 26.67 -19.13
N ASN A 151 0.58 26.50 -18.38
CA ASN A 151 0.22 27.35 -17.24
C ASN A 151 0.95 26.99 -15.93
N GLY A 152 1.88 26.02 -15.95
CA GLY A 152 2.64 25.57 -14.79
C GLY A 152 1.90 24.57 -13.89
N THR A 153 0.69 24.14 -14.26
CA THR A 153 -0.08 23.10 -13.55
C THR A 153 0.43 21.72 -13.92
N ILE A 154 0.59 20.83 -12.92
CA ILE A 154 1.01 19.45 -13.10
C ILE A 154 -0.21 18.54 -12.90
N CYS A 155 -0.58 17.75 -13.89
CA CYS A 155 -1.59 16.71 -13.79
C CYS A 155 -0.93 15.36 -13.54
N LEU A 156 -1.37 14.69 -12.48
CA LEU A 156 -0.96 13.32 -12.17
C LEU A 156 -2.13 12.36 -12.41
N SER A 157 -1.82 11.20 -12.97
CA SER A 157 -2.77 10.12 -13.21
C SER A 157 -2.05 8.77 -13.24
N PHE A 158 -2.81 7.69 -13.04
CA PHE A 158 -2.37 6.34 -13.40
C PHE A 158 -2.65 6.09 -14.89
N GLY A 159 -1.66 5.53 -15.58
CA GLY A 159 -1.82 4.95 -16.91
C GLY A 159 -1.82 3.43 -16.81
N GLY A 160 -2.55 2.77 -17.71
CA GLY A 160 -2.66 1.31 -17.73
C GLY A 160 -3.89 0.81 -18.44
#